data_AF-A0A924WQI3-F1
#
_entry.id   AF-A0A924WQI3-F1
#
_cell.length_a   1.000
_cell.length_b   1.000
_cell.length_c   1.000
_cell.angle_alpha   90.00
_cell.angle_beta   90.00
_cell.angle_gamma   90.00
#
_symmetry.space_group_name_H-M   'P 1'
#
loop_
_entity.id
_entity.type
_entity.pdbx_description
1 polymer ?
#
loop_
_entity_poly.entity_id
_entity_poly.type
_entity_poly.pdbx_seq_one_letter_code
_entity_poly.pdbx_strand_id
1 'polypeptide(L)'
;MEELIRPNWHIALVHFPLAFLVIGSLVEVFSFLGWRRSSFRWAGRWMLLIGAIFAVPATFSGLYAMADVVPDGLSGMDDANPAKEALRDHLLMLSVATGASILLVTFWIACNDTWRDRLGLFFKLGLLVVLLLTLVGTHHGGDLVYGFKIGVHGEGASTLPTSLPAGPISDALDEALGAEQMHVIVAGFALAMACVCLGLSFRAAAQPDDLYIDESAGMQQIAVAFGPTGGSINDPRQLLAPSEHVRSLNHTRRPPAARFWLLTTFLLILTSALGLWYLTIAEGTRDVETLRRAITLPLNEHDPSLTRRFAHVVTGVVIIADSLLLLFAAAAARRSKLILVLLAAPMITAIAVQVWLGILLVLEGPGWKVTEFMP
;
A
#
# COMPACT_ATOMS: atom_id res chain seq x y z
N MET A 1 -27.42 12.66 2.53
CA MET A 1 -26.19 12.58 1.71
C MET A 1 -26.49 11.57 0.62
N GLU A 2 -27.09 11.99 -0.50
CA GLU A 2 -27.50 11.09 -1.60
C GLU A 2 -26.45 10.97 -2.73
N GLU A 3 -25.37 11.76 -2.66
CA GLU A 3 -24.37 11.89 -3.74
C GLU A 3 -23.39 10.71 -3.84
N LEU A 4 -23.31 9.83 -2.83
CA LEU A 4 -22.22 8.85 -2.71
C LEU A 4 -22.50 7.47 -3.32
N ILE A 5 -23.73 7.24 -3.78
CA ILE A 5 -24.10 5.99 -4.48
C ILE A 5 -23.53 5.98 -5.92
N ARG A 6 -23.10 7.14 -6.47
CA ARG A 6 -22.83 7.26 -7.93
C ARG A 6 -21.63 8.15 -8.29
N PRO A 7 -20.50 7.59 -8.75
CA PRO A 7 -20.19 6.16 -8.89
C PRO A 7 -19.59 5.55 -7.59
N ASN A 8 -19.95 4.30 -7.29
CA ASN A 8 -19.25 3.53 -6.27
C ASN A 8 -17.82 3.20 -6.74
N TRP A 9 -16.86 4.06 -6.38
CA TRP A 9 -15.46 3.91 -6.78
C TRP A 9 -14.80 2.64 -6.26
N HIS A 10 -15.30 2.01 -5.19
CA HIS A 10 -14.76 0.72 -4.74
C HIS A 10 -14.92 -0.33 -5.83
N ILE A 11 -16.05 -0.35 -6.55
CA ILE A 11 -16.25 -1.26 -7.67
C ILE A 11 -15.18 -1.02 -8.74
N ALA A 12 -14.84 0.22 -9.09
CA ALA A 12 -13.79 0.47 -10.06
C ALA A 12 -12.40 0.04 -9.53
N LEU A 13 -12.10 0.39 -8.29
CA LEU A 13 -10.79 0.20 -7.68
C LEU A 13 -10.46 -1.28 -7.40
N VAL A 14 -11.44 -2.11 -7.06
CA VAL A 14 -11.20 -3.53 -6.72
C VAL A 14 -10.72 -4.37 -7.90
N HIS A 15 -10.97 -3.94 -9.14
CA HIS A 15 -10.56 -4.69 -10.33
C HIS A 15 -9.04 -4.70 -10.54
N PHE A 16 -8.36 -3.59 -10.24
CA PHE A 16 -6.90 -3.50 -10.39
C PHE A 16 -6.15 -4.51 -9.52
N PRO A 17 -6.30 -4.50 -8.17
CA PRO A 17 -5.61 -5.46 -7.33
C PRO A 17 -6.03 -6.88 -7.64
N LEU A 18 -7.30 -7.13 -7.97
CA LEU A 18 -7.76 -8.46 -8.35
C LEU A 18 -7.04 -8.98 -9.59
N ALA A 19 -7.02 -8.21 -10.68
CA ALA A 19 -6.33 -8.61 -11.91
C ALA A 19 -4.83 -8.85 -11.67
N PHE A 20 -4.17 -7.93 -10.97
CA PHE A 20 -2.72 -8.01 -10.73
C PHE A 20 -2.33 -9.12 -9.75
N LEU A 21 -3.04 -9.28 -8.62
CA LEU A 21 -2.76 -10.32 -7.63
C LEU A 21 -3.09 -11.70 -8.17
N VAL A 22 -4.23 -11.88 -8.86
CA VAL A 22 -4.61 -13.18 -9.42
C VAL A 22 -3.61 -13.61 -10.49
N ILE A 23 -3.38 -12.78 -11.51
CA ILE A 23 -2.48 -13.14 -12.61
C ILE A 23 -1.03 -13.27 -12.09
N GLY A 24 -0.57 -12.34 -11.26
CA GLY A 24 0.77 -12.39 -10.67
C GLY A 24 1.00 -13.65 -9.83
N SER A 25 0.00 -14.07 -9.04
CA SER A 25 0.05 -15.31 -8.24
C SER A 25 0.12 -16.54 -9.14
N LEU A 26 -0.71 -16.60 -10.19
CA LEU A 26 -0.68 -17.71 -11.15
C LEU A 26 0.68 -17.80 -11.83
N VAL A 27 1.26 -16.69 -12.28
CA VAL A 27 2.59 -16.67 -12.89
C VAL A 27 3.67 -17.21 -11.93
N GLU A 28 3.67 -16.77 -10.67
CA GLU A 28 4.68 -17.23 -9.70
C GLU A 28 4.46 -18.69 -9.29
N VAL A 29 3.21 -19.13 -9.10
CA VAL A 29 2.85 -20.52 -8.80
C VAL A 29 3.26 -21.44 -9.95
N PHE A 30 2.95 -21.11 -11.21
CA PHE A 30 3.27 -21.93 -12.38
C PHE A 30 4.71 -21.76 -12.91
N SER A 31 5.53 -20.90 -12.28
CA SER A 31 6.93 -20.71 -12.67
C SER A 31 7.79 -21.98 -12.60
N PHE A 32 7.31 -23.05 -11.94
CA PHE A 32 8.01 -24.34 -11.90
C PHE A 32 8.01 -25.10 -13.23
N LEU A 33 7.12 -24.79 -14.19
CA LEU A 33 7.01 -25.44 -15.51
C LEU A 33 8.15 -25.08 -16.49
N GLY A 34 9.33 -24.73 -15.99
CA GLY A 34 10.50 -24.39 -16.82
C GLY A 34 10.73 -22.89 -17.02
N TRP A 35 9.83 -22.01 -16.57
CA TRP A 35 9.98 -20.54 -16.67
C TRP A 35 10.76 -19.89 -15.52
N ARG A 36 11.60 -20.65 -14.81
CA ARG A 36 12.26 -20.16 -13.59
C ARG A 36 13.12 -18.91 -13.78
N ARG A 37 13.66 -18.70 -14.98
CA ARG A 37 14.56 -17.59 -15.36
C ARG A 37 14.00 -16.65 -16.43
N SER A 38 12.70 -16.72 -16.76
CA SER A 38 12.14 -15.89 -17.82
C SER A 38 11.82 -14.46 -17.34
N SER A 39 11.82 -13.50 -18.27
CA SER A 39 11.28 -12.15 -18.05
C SER A 39 9.82 -12.17 -17.59
N PHE A 40 9.08 -13.22 -17.96
CA PHE A 40 7.70 -13.45 -17.55
C PHE A 40 7.54 -13.58 -16.03
N ARG A 41 8.48 -14.27 -15.35
CA ARG A 41 8.45 -14.35 -13.88
C ARG A 41 8.71 -13.00 -13.21
N TRP A 42 9.58 -12.19 -13.81
CA TRP A 42 9.80 -10.81 -13.35
C TRP A 42 8.53 -9.98 -13.47
N ALA A 43 7.82 -10.08 -14.60
CA ALA A 43 6.52 -9.44 -14.77
C ALA A 43 5.53 -9.89 -13.68
N GLY A 44 5.40 -11.20 -13.42
CA GLY A 44 4.52 -11.72 -12.35
C GLY A 44 4.82 -11.13 -10.96
N ARG A 45 6.10 -10.98 -10.61
CA ARG A 45 6.52 -10.35 -9.34
C ARG A 45 6.16 -8.87 -9.26
N TRP A 46 6.31 -8.14 -10.37
CA TRP A 46 5.87 -6.75 -10.47
C TRP A 46 4.35 -6.63 -10.37
N MET A 47 3.61 -7.55 -11.00
CA MET A 47 2.16 -7.63 -10.88
C MET A 47 1.75 -7.87 -9.43
N LEU A 48 2.36 -8.81 -8.72
CA LEU A 48 2.09 -9.02 -7.29
C LEU A 48 2.34 -7.77 -6.45
N LEU A 49 3.45 -7.08 -6.70
CA LEU A 49 3.78 -5.83 -6.01
C LEU A 49 2.74 -4.75 -6.28
N ILE A 50 2.44 -4.48 -7.55
CA ILE A 50 1.45 -3.50 -7.97
C ILE A 50 0.08 -3.87 -7.39
N GLY A 51 -0.33 -5.14 -7.51
CA GLY A 51 -1.59 -5.64 -6.97
C GLY A 51 -1.71 -5.44 -5.46
N ALA A 52 -0.66 -5.76 -4.69
CA ALA A 52 -0.65 -5.51 -3.25
C ALA A 52 -0.73 -4.03 -2.91
N ILE A 53 -0.08 -3.16 -3.71
CA ILE A 53 -0.18 -1.70 -3.54
C ILE A 53 -1.61 -1.21 -3.79
N PHE A 54 -2.26 -1.67 -4.86
CA PHE A 54 -3.63 -1.29 -5.21
C PHE A 54 -4.69 -1.96 -4.31
N ALA A 55 -4.35 -3.05 -3.61
CA ALA A 55 -5.27 -3.72 -2.70
C ALA A 55 -5.60 -2.83 -1.51
N VAL A 56 -4.63 -2.05 -1.03
CA VAL A 56 -4.81 -1.12 0.08
C VAL A 56 -5.92 -0.09 -0.21
N PRO A 57 -5.83 0.77 -1.25
CA PRO A 57 -6.89 1.73 -1.55
C PRO A 57 -8.23 1.06 -1.86
N ALA A 58 -8.25 -0.13 -2.47
CA ALA A 58 -9.49 -0.87 -2.69
C ALA A 58 -10.15 -1.33 -1.38
N THR A 59 -9.38 -1.79 -0.39
CA THR A 59 -9.89 -2.12 0.95
C THR A 59 -10.46 -0.88 1.63
N PHE A 60 -9.73 0.22 1.60
CA PHE A 60 -10.15 1.48 2.21
C PHE A 60 -11.43 2.05 1.57
N SER A 61 -11.51 2.04 0.23
CA SER A 61 -12.74 2.44 -0.46
C SER A 61 -13.91 1.48 -0.18
N GLY A 62 -13.64 0.20 0.08
CA GLY A 62 -14.66 -0.79 0.44
C GLY A 62 -15.22 -0.61 1.85
N LEU A 63 -14.36 -0.28 2.81
CA LEU A 63 -14.77 0.09 4.17
C LEU A 63 -15.64 1.35 4.16
N TYR A 64 -15.27 2.33 3.33
CA TYR A 64 -16.09 3.51 3.12
C TYR A 64 -17.46 3.17 2.52
N ALA A 65 -17.49 2.37 1.44
CA ALA A 65 -18.75 1.95 0.81
C ALA A 65 -19.64 1.13 1.77
N MET A 66 -19.05 0.35 2.67
CA MET A 66 -19.78 -0.35 3.72
C MET A 66 -20.44 0.63 4.70
N ALA A 67 -19.69 1.63 5.18
CA ALA A 67 -20.21 2.61 6.13
C ALA A 67 -21.39 3.42 5.57
N ASP A 68 -21.43 3.59 4.25
CA ASP A 68 -22.54 4.25 3.53
C ASP A 68 -23.77 3.34 3.39
N VAL A 69 -23.57 2.06 3.08
CA VAL A 69 -24.67 1.10 2.81
C VAL A 69 -25.34 0.57 4.08
N VAL A 70 -24.56 0.35 5.15
CA VAL A 70 -25.04 -0.33 6.36
C VAL A 70 -26.19 0.40 7.07
N PRO A 71 -26.15 1.73 7.27
CA PRO A 71 -27.21 2.47 7.97
C PRO A 71 -28.59 2.34 7.31
N ASP A 72 -28.65 2.45 5.98
CA ASP A 72 -29.92 2.50 5.25
C ASP A 72 -30.37 1.12 4.76
N GLY A 73 -29.42 0.24 4.41
CA GLY A 73 -29.72 -1.05 3.79
C GLY A 73 -29.81 -2.23 4.76
N LEU A 74 -29.11 -2.19 5.90
CA LEU A 74 -28.90 -3.39 6.73
C LEU A 74 -29.31 -3.25 8.19
N SER A 75 -29.49 -2.02 8.70
CA SER A 75 -29.82 -1.74 10.11
C SER A 75 -31.13 -2.39 10.58
N GLY A 76 -32.10 -2.59 9.70
CA GLY A 76 -33.39 -3.24 9.99
C GLY A 76 -33.49 -4.73 9.68
N MET A 77 -32.44 -5.34 9.11
CA MET A 77 -32.47 -6.76 8.74
C MET A 77 -32.19 -7.66 9.94
N ASP A 78 -32.81 -8.83 9.99
CA ASP A 78 -32.46 -9.88 10.97
C ASP A 78 -30.98 -10.28 10.82
N ASP A 79 -30.32 -10.67 11.91
CA ASP A 79 -28.91 -11.09 11.89
C ASP A 79 -28.71 -12.40 11.10
N ALA A 80 -29.77 -13.18 10.94
CA ALA A 80 -29.81 -14.34 10.04
C ALA A 80 -29.99 -13.97 8.55
N ASN A 81 -30.00 -12.68 8.20
CA ASN A 81 -30.17 -12.26 6.81
C ASN A 81 -28.93 -12.65 5.97
N PRO A 82 -29.11 -13.37 4.85
CA PRO A 82 -28.00 -13.85 4.03
C PRO A 82 -27.17 -12.72 3.41
N ALA A 83 -27.72 -11.52 3.23
CA ALA A 83 -26.98 -10.36 2.74
C ALA A 83 -26.02 -9.79 3.80
N LYS A 84 -26.42 -9.78 5.08
CA LYS A 84 -25.53 -9.42 6.20
C LYS A 84 -24.39 -10.44 6.33
N GLU A 85 -24.71 -11.73 6.22
CA GLU A 85 -23.70 -12.80 6.26
C GLU A 85 -22.71 -12.67 5.10
N ALA A 86 -23.20 -12.50 3.86
CA ALA A 86 -22.35 -12.28 2.69
C ALA A 86 -21.46 -11.03 2.84
N LEU A 87 -21.98 -9.94 3.41
CA LEU A 87 -21.18 -8.74 3.67
C LEU A 87 -20.07 -9.01 4.69
N ARG A 88 -20.39 -9.66 5.82
CA ARG A 88 -19.42 -10.03 6.84
C ARG A 88 -18.32 -10.90 6.25
N ASP A 89 -18.69 -11.92 5.49
CA ASP A 89 -17.75 -12.87 4.91
C ASP A 89 -16.89 -12.22 3.81
N HIS A 90 -17.46 -11.35 2.98
CA HIS A 90 -16.73 -10.52 2.02
C HIS A 90 -15.65 -9.67 2.71
N LEU A 91 -16.05 -8.93 3.76
CA LEU A 91 -15.15 -8.06 4.53
C LEU A 91 -14.03 -8.85 5.20
N LEU A 92 -14.38 -9.95 5.89
CA LEU A 92 -13.42 -10.78 6.59
C LEU A 92 -12.41 -11.40 5.62
N MET A 93 -12.89 -12.04 4.55
CA MET A 93 -12.01 -12.74 3.62
C MET A 93 -11.10 -11.78 2.86
N LEU A 94 -11.62 -10.64 2.38
CA LEU A 94 -10.80 -9.67 1.64
C LEU A 94 -9.86 -8.87 2.53
N SER A 95 -10.26 -8.51 3.76
CA SER A 95 -9.35 -7.84 4.69
C SER A 95 -8.17 -8.75 5.06
N VAL A 96 -8.43 -10.04 5.34
CA VAL A 96 -7.37 -11.04 5.59
C VAL A 96 -6.52 -11.25 4.35
N ALA A 97 -7.12 -11.40 3.15
CA ALA A 97 -6.38 -11.56 1.90
C ALA A 97 -5.47 -10.36 1.61
N THR A 98 -5.98 -9.14 1.76
CA THR A 98 -5.20 -7.92 1.55
C THR A 98 -4.06 -7.81 2.55
N GLY A 99 -4.33 -7.97 3.86
CA GLY A 99 -3.30 -7.95 4.89
C GLY A 99 -2.20 -8.99 4.66
N ALA A 100 -2.59 -10.23 4.38
CA ALA A 100 -1.66 -11.31 4.04
C ALA A 100 -0.86 -11.00 2.77
N SER A 101 -1.47 -10.42 1.74
CA SER A 101 -0.78 -10.05 0.48
C SER A 101 0.30 -8.98 0.72
N ILE A 102 0.00 -7.95 1.50
CA ILE A 102 0.93 -6.85 1.82
C ILE A 102 2.11 -7.40 2.62
N LEU A 103 1.84 -8.19 3.66
CA LEU A 103 2.88 -8.79 4.48
C LEU A 103 3.78 -9.70 3.65
N LEU A 104 3.18 -10.57 2.84
CA LEU A 104 3.92 -11.54 2.02
C LEU A 104 4.79 -10.84 0.98
N VAL A 105 4.26 -9.85 0.26
CA VAL A 105 4.99 -9.08 -0.75
C VAL A 105 6.07 -8.22 -0.11
N THR A 106 5.79 -7.54 1.00
CA THR A 106 6.77 -6.70 1.70
C THR A 106 7.92 -7.54 2.23
N PHE A 107 7.61 -8.67 2.88
CA PHE A 107 8.60 -9.62 3.35
C PHE A 107 9.42 -10.18 2.19
N TRP A 108 8.76 -10.55 1.08
CA TRP A 108 9.44 -11.00 -0.13
C TRP A 108 10.42 -9.95 -0.67
N ILE A 109 10.04 -8.67 -0.71
CA ILE A 109 10.94 -7.57 -1.14
C ILE A 109 12.11 -7.40 -0.17
N ALA A 110 11.86 -7.52 1.14
CA ALA A 110 12.87 -7.37 2.18
C ALA A 110 13.90 -8.51 2.18
N CYS A 111 13.51 -9.74 1.82
CA CYS A 111 14.41 -10.89 1.79
C CYS A 111 15.55 -10.75 0.77
N ASN A 112 16.74 -11.24 1.15
CA ASN A 112 17.83 -11.46 0.20
C ASN A 112 17.56 -12.69 -0.69
N ASP A 113 18.33 -12.85 -1.76
CA ASP A 113 18.06 -13.89 -2.76
C ASP A 113 18.23 -15.31 -2.19
N THR A 114 19.18 -15.52 -1.28
CA THR A 114 19.36 -16.81 -0.58
C THR A 114 18.11 -17.21 0.22
N TRP A 115 17.54 -16.28 0.98
CA TRP A 115 16.32 -16.53 1.76
C TRP A 115 15.09 -16.69 0.87
N ARG A 116 14.98 -15.94 -0.23
CA ARG A 116 13.90 -16.14 -1.22
C ARG A 116 13.93 -17.53 -1.84
N ASP A 117 15.11 -18.05 -2.13
CA ASP A 117 15.25 -19.40 -2.67
C ASP A 117 14.88 -20.46 -1.62
N ARG A 118 15.34 -20.30 -0.38
CA ARG A 118 15.00 -21.22 0.74
C ARG A 118 13.52 -21.20 1.09
N LEU A 119 12.91 -20.03 1.14
CA LEU A 119 11.50 -19.85 1.51
C LEU A 119 10.56 -19.90 0.31
N GLY A 120 11.06 -20.21 -0.89
CA GLY A 120 10.29 -20.12 -2.13
C GLY A 120 9.02 -20.97 -2.13
N LEU A 121 9.02 -22.13 -1.47
CA LEU A 121 7.81 -22.95 -1.29
C LEU A 121 6.79 -22.26 -0.39
N PHE A 122 7.22 -21.76 0.77
CA PHE A 122 6.34 -21.05 1.70
C PHE A 122 5.72 -19.80 1.07
N PHE A 123 6.48 -19.04 0.28
CA PHE A 123 5.95 -17.90 -0.47
C PHE A 123 4.84 -18.31 -1.44
N LYS A 124 5.03 -19.40 -2.19
CA LYS A 124 4.02 -19.88 -3.14
C LYS A 124 2.77 -20.39 -2.44
N LEU A 125 2.93 -21.11 -1.32
CA LEU A 125 1.80 -21.56 -0.50
C LEU A 125 1.04 -20.35 0.08
N GLY A 126 1.74 -19.33 0.58
CA GLY A 126 1.13 -18.09 1.02
C GLY A 126 0.36 -17.38 -0.09
N LEU A 127 0.93 -17.28 -1.30
CA LEU A 127 0.23 -16.72 -2.47
C LEU A 127 -1.02 -17.52 -2.84
N LEU A 128 -0.97 -18.85 -2.73
CA LEU A 128 -2.13 -19.70 -2.98
C LEU A 128 -3.25 -19.44 -1.96
N VAL A 129 -2.90 -19.28 -0.68
CA VAL A 129 -3.88 -18.91 0.37
C VAL A 129 -4.49 -17.54 0.08
N VAL A 130 -3.67 -16.54 -0.23
CA VAL A 130 -4.14 -15.19 -0.61
C VAL A 130 -5.09 -15.26 -1.81
N LEU A 131 -4.74 -16.05 -2.82
CA LEU A 131 -5.55 -16.24 -4.02
C LEU A 131 -6.91 -16.87 -3.68
N LEU A 132 -6.93 -17.93 -2.88
CA LEU A 132 -8.18 -18.59 -2.45
C LEU A 132 -9.08 -17.66 -1.65
N LEU A 133 -8.52 -16.93 -0.67
CA LEU A 133 -9.27 -15.95 0.11
C LEU A 133 -9.82 -14.82 -0.77
N THR A 134 -9.04 -14.34 -1.74
CA THR A 134 -9.48 -13.33 -2.70
C THR A 134 -10.65 -13.84 -3.53
N LEU A 135 -10.56 -15.06 -4.07
CA LEU A 135 -11.63 -15.65 -4.88
C LEU A 135 -12.92 -15.82 -4.07
N VAL A 136 -12.85 -16.38 -2.86
CA VAL A 136 -14.01 -16.55 -1.97
C VAL A 136 -14.61 -15.19 -1.57
N GLY A 137 -13.78 -14.24 -1.15
CA GLY A 137 -14.26 -12.90 -0.81
C GLY A 137 -14.93 -12.19 -1.99
N THR A 138 -14.39 -12.34 -3.20
CA THR A 138 -14.97 -11.73 -4.42
C THR A 138 -16.26 -12.41 -4.85
N HIS A 139 -16.43 -13.71 -4.57
CA HIS A 139 -17.69 -14.39 -4.81
C HIS A 139 -18.81 -13.77 -3.97
N HIS A 140 -18.60 -13.59 -2.66
CA HIS A 140 -19.55 -12.91 -1.78
C HIS A 140 -19.78 -11.45 -2.20
N GLY A 141 -18.74 -10.74 -2.66
CA GLY A 141 -18.86 -9.40 -3.22
C GLY A 141 -19.77 -9.36 -4.47
N GLY A 142 -19.65 -10.36 -5.33
CA GLY A 142 -20.53 -10.57 -6.47
C GLY A 142 -21.98 -10.84 -6.05
N ASP A 143 -22.20 -11.65 -5.01
CA ASP A 143 -23.54 -11.92 -4.48
C ASP A 143 -24.20 -10.66 -3.91
N LEU A 144 -23.44 -9.81 -3.21
CA LEU A 144 -23.92 -8.50 -2.73
C LEU A 144 -24.43 -7.63 -3.89
N VAL A 145 -23.65 -7.49 -4.96
CA VAL A 145 -23.98 -6.62 -6.09
C VAL A 145 -25.07 -7.23 -6.98
N TYR A 146 -24.91 -8.49 -7.38
CA TYR A 146 -25.76 -9.12 -8.40
C TYR A 146 -26.98 -9.82 -7.80
N GLY A 147 -26.81 -10.47 -6.65
CA GLY A 147 -27.88 -11.20 -5.95
C GLY A 147 -28.73 -10.28 -5.09
N PHE A 148 -28.11 -9.56 -4.16
CA PHE A 148 -28.82 -8.72 -3.19
C PHE A 148 -29.05 -7.28 -3.64
N LYS A 149 -28.48 -6.86 -4.78
CA LYS A 149 -28.56 -5.49 -5.33
C LYS A 149 -28.00 -4.41 -4.42
N ILE A 150 -27.15 -4.79 -3.46
CA ILE A 150 -26.46 -3.89 -2.57
C ILE A 150 -25.45 -3.07 -3.37
N GLY A 151 -25.48 -1.74 -3.21
CA GLY A 151 -24.65 -0.81 -3.97
C GLY A 151 -25.10 -0.58 -5.42
N VAL A 152 -26.26 -1.13 -5.83
CA VAL A 152 -26.85 -0.94 -7.18
C VAL A 152 -28.18 -0.17 -7.11
N HIS A 153 -28.92 -0.27 -6.01
CA HIS A 153 -30.24 0.34 -5.85
C HIS A 153 -30.27 1.27 -4.63
N GLY A 154 -29.93 2.55 -4.82
CA GLY A 154 -30.62 3.59 -4.07
C GLY A 154 -32.00 3.78 -4.70
N GLU A 155 -33.07 3.83 -3.91
CA GLU A 155 -34.47 3.99 -4.37
C GLU A 155 -34.69 5.25 -5.24
N GLY A 156 -33.69 6.14 -5.38
CA GLY A 156 -33.66 7.27 -6.33
C GLY A 156 -33.26 6.95 -7.78
N ALA A 157 -33.13 5.68 -8.19
CA ALA A 157 -32.76 5.34 -9.59
C ALA A 157 -33.81 5.72 -10.66
N SER A 158 -34.98 6.19 -10.24
CA SER A 158 -36.10 6.53 -11.13
C SER A 158 -36.02 7.91 -11.77
N THR A 159 -35.09 8.79 -11.36
CA THR A 159 -34.94 10.14 -11.95
C THR A 159 -33.47 10.53 -12.08
N LEU A 160 -32.78 10.03 -13.11
CA LEU A 160 -31.56 10.70 -13.56
C LEU A 160 -31.92 12.14 -13.96
N PRO A 161 -31.34 13.18 -13.36
CA PRO A 161 -31.51 14.53 -13.86
C PRO A 161 -30.99 14.55 -15.30
N THR A 162 -31.89 14.76 -16.26
CA THR A 162 -31.60 14.73 -17.70
C THR A 162 -30.74 15.93 -18.13
N SER A 163 -30.38 16.81 -17.19
CA SER A 163 -29.53 17.97 -17.41
C SER A 163 -28.39 17.95 -16.39
N LEU A 164 -27.15 17.87 -16.89
CA LEU A 164 -25.97 18.25 -16.11
C LEU A 164 -26.21 19.67 -15.56
N PRO A 165 -26.03 19.92 -14.26
CA PRO A 165 -26.11 21.27 -13.73
C PRO A 165 -25.10 22.14 -14.48
N ALA A 166 -25.54 23.29 -15.00
CA ALA A 166 -24.70 24.26 -15.70
C ALA A 166 -23.77 25.04 -14.74
N GLY A 167 -23.33 24.39 -13.67
CA GLY A 167 -22.43 24.93 -12.67
C GLY A 167 -20.97 24.94 -13.14
N PRO A 168 -20.12 25.72 -12.47
CA PRO A 168 -18.67 25.66 -12.69
C PRO A 168 -18.15 24.24 -12.49
N ILE A 169 -17.12 23.87 -13.27
CA ILE A 169 -16.46 22.55 -13.24
C ILE A 169 -16.00 22.16 -11.82
N SER A 170 -15.73 23.13 -10.94
CA SER A 170 -15.41 22.88 -9.53
C SER A 170 -16.55 22.17 -8.79
N ASP A 171 -17.78 22.57 -9.01
CA ASP A 171 -18.94 22.05 -8.28
C ASP A 171 -19.21 20.61 -8.73
N ALA A 172 -19.06 20.36 -10.05
CA ALA A 172 -19.12 19.02 -10.61
C ALA A 172 -17.95 18.12 -10.18
N LEU A 173 -16.77 18.67 -9.88
CA LEU A 173 -15.61 17.92 -9.36
C LEU A 173 -15.76 17.61 -7.87
N ASP A 174 -16.27 18.57 -7.09
CA ASP A 174 -16.56 18.40 -5.66
C ASP A 174 -17.68 17.38 -5.44
N GLU A 175 -18.70 17.40 -6.32
CA GLU A 175 -19.78 16.40 -6.36
C GLU A 175 -19.28 15.03 -6.88
N ALA A 176 -18.42 15.00 -7.89
CA ALA A 176 -17.94 13.74 -8.48
C ALA A 176 -16.83 13.04 -7.65
N LEU A 177 -16.05 13.78 -6.88
CA LEU A 177 -14.92 13.27 -6.10
C LEU A 177 -15.04 13.78 -4.65
N GLY A 178 -15.93 13.16 -3.87
CA GLY A 178 -16.05 13.44 -2.45
C GLY A 178 -14.69 13.48 -1.77
N ALA A 179 -14.33 14.62 -1.18
CA ALA A 179 -13.00 14.87 -0.63
C ALA A 179 -12.58 13.80 0.41
N GLU A 180 -13.55 13.25 1.13
CA GLU A 180 -13.36 12.12 2.05
C GLU A 180 -12.84 10.87 1.34
N GLN A 181 -13.50 10.47 0.26
CA GLN A 181 -13.14 9.29 -0.51
C GLN A 181 -11.76 9.45 -1.14
N MET A 182 -11.46 10.63 -1.67
CA MET A 182 -10.13 10.95 -2.19
C MET A 182 -9.06 10.86 -1.10
N HIS A 183 -9.32 11.39 0.09
CA HIS A 183 -8.42 11.26 1.24
C HIS A 183 -8.14 9.79 1.57
N VAL A 184 -9.19 8.97 1.67
CA VAL A 184 -9.12 7.54 2.01
C VAL A 184 -8.37 6.73 0.96
N ILE A 185 -8.62 6.98 -0.33
CA ILE A 185 -7.92 6.31 -1.44
C ILE A 185 -6.43 6.68 -1.44
N VAL A 186 -6.10 7.97 -1.37
CA VAL A 186 -4.71 8.44 -1.38
C VAL A 186 -3.97 7.97 -0.12
N ALA A 187 -4.64 7.92 1.04
CA ALA A 187 -4.09 7.33 2.26
C ALA A 187 -3.70 5.86 2.06
N GLY A 188 -4.54 5.08 1.37
CA GLY A 188 -4.23 3.69 1.02
C GLY A 188 -2.97 3.56 0.15
N PHE A 189 -2.81 4.43 -0.86
CA PHE A 189 -1.59 4.47 -1.68
C PHE A 189 -0.35 4.88 -0.90
N ALA A 190 -0.46 5.89 -0.03
CA ALA A 190 0.66 6.36 0.80
C ALA A 190 1.15 5.24 1.72
N LEU A 191 0.23 4.52 2.36
CA LEU A 191 0.52 3.35 3.20
C LEU A 191 1.21 2.24 2.41
N ALA A 192 0.66 1.85 1.26
CA ALA A 192 1.25 0.84 0.40
C ALA A 192 2.70 1.20 0.02
N MET A 193 2.94 2.47 -0.36
CA MET A 193 4.28 2.94 -0.70
C MET A 193 5.23 2.91 0.49
N ALA A 194 4.77 3.25 1.70
CA ALA A 194 5.58 3.15 2.91
C ALA A 194 6.06 1.72 3.18
N CYS A 195 5.17 0.72 3.02
CA CYS A 195 5.55 -0.70 3.14
C CYS A 195 6.62 -1.11 2.13
N VAL A 196 6.49 -0.67 0.87
CA VAL A 196 7.50 -0.92 -0.17
C VAL A 196 8.84 -0.27 0.21
N CYS A 197 8.83 0.97 0.68
CA CYS A 197 10.03 1.68 1.10
C CYS A 197 10.74 1.01 2.27
N LEU A 198 9.99 0.50 3.26
CA LEU A 198 10.54 -0.30 4.35
C LEU A 198 11.23 -1.55 3.82
N GLY A 199 10.56 -2.33 2.96
CA GLY A 199 11.14 -3.52 2.34
C GLY A 199 12.44 -3.22 1.56
N LEU A 200 12.44 -2.14 0.75
CA LEU A 200 13.63 -1.70 0.01
C LEU A 200 14.75 -1.26 0.93
N SER A 201 14.43 -0.58 2.04
CA SER A 201 15.41 -0.10 3.02
C SER A 201 16.08 -1.26 3.76
N PHE A 202 15.30 -2.26 4.18
CA PHE A 202 15.84 -3.47 4.81
C PHE A 202 16.73 -4.25 3.82
N ARG A 203 16.29 -4.38 2.56
CA ARG A 203 17.10 -5.01 1.53
C ARG A 203 18.42 -4.27 1.31
N ALA A 204 18.39 -2.94 1.27
CA ALA A 204 19.59 -2.11 1.14
C ALA A 204 20.56 -2.33 2.30
N ALA A 205 20.04 -2.37 3.54
CA ALA A 205 20.83 -2.57 4.75
C ALA A 205 21.36 -4.01 4.93
N ALA A 206 20.74 -4.99 4.27
CA ALA A 206 21.13 -6.40 4.33
C ALA A 206 22.22 -6.78 3.32
N GLN A 207 22.47 -5.95 2.30
CA GLN A 207 23.58 -6.19 1.38
C GLN A 207 24.89 -6.10 2.18
N PRO A 208 25.80 -7.09 2.03
CA PRO A 208 27.12 -6.99 2.63
C PRO A 208 27.73 -5.66 2.20
N ASP A 209 28.49 -5.02 3.09
CA ASP A 209 29.54 -4.16 2.59
C ASP A 209 30.40 -5.12 1.75
N ASP A 210 30.23 -5.09 0.43
CA ASP A 210 31.35 -5.30 -0.46
C ASP A 210 32.34 -4.22 -0.02
N LEU A 211 33.08 -4.55 1.07
CA LEU A 211 34.48 -4.22 1.18
C LEU A 211 34.94 -4.40 -0.25
N TYR A 212 35.30 -3.28 -0.84
CA TYR A 212 35.99 -3.23 -2.11
C TYR A 212 37.31 -3.95 -1.85
N ILE A 213 37.26 -5.27 -1.62
CA ILE A 213 38.32 -6.19 -1.89
C ILE A 213 38.44 -5.94 -3.37
N ASP A 214 39.43 -5.13 -3.69
CA ASP A 214 39.85 -4.94 -5.05
C ASP A 214 40.27 -6.33 -5.52
N GLU A 215 39.30 -7.13 -5.96
CA GLU A 215 39.54 -8.45 -6.53
C GLU A 215 40.47 -8.29 -7.72
N SER A 216 40.54 -7.09 -8.34
CA SER A 216 41.54 -6.79 -9.34
C SER A 216 42.96 -6.73 -8.76
N ALA A 217 43.17 -6.31 -7.52
CA ALA A 217 44.48 -6.40 -6.85
C ALA A 217 44.88 -7.86 -6.57
N GLY A 218 43.95 -8.72 -6.15
CA GLY A 218 44.20 -10.14 -5.93
C GLY A 218 44.40 -10.95 -7.22
N MET A 219 43.52 -10.77 -8.21
CA MET A 219 43.64 -11.41 -9.52
C MET A 219 44.81 -10.87 -10.34
N GLN A 220 45.20 -9.60 -10.21
CA GLN A 220 46.46 -9.12 -10.80
C GLN A 220 47.65 -9.83 -10.18
N GLN A 221 47.68 -10.05 -8.87
CA GLN A 221 48.78 -10.78 -8.24
C GLN A 221 48.84 -12.25 -8.69
N ILE A 222 47.70 -12.92 -8.85
CA ILE A 222 47.63 -14.31 -9.35
C ILE A 222 47.95 -14.38 -10.85
N ALA A 223 47.42 -13.47 -11.67
CA ALA A 223 47.73 -13.41 -13.10
C ALA A 223 49.20 -13.06 -13.37
N VAL A 224 49.82 -12.24 -12.51
CA VAL A 224 51.27 -11.98 -12.52
C VAL A 224 52.05 -13.23 -12.09
N ALA A 225 51.55 -14.02 -11.14
CA ALA A 225 52.22 -15.23 -10.66
C ALA A 225 52.14 -16.42 -11.64
N PHE A 226 51.07 -16.53 -12.44
CA PHE A 226 50.85 -17.63 -13.40
C PHE A 226 51.00 -17.22 -14.87
N GLY A 227 51.37 -15.97 -15.16
CA GLY A 227 51.69 -15.53 -16.51
C GLY A 227 52.87 -16.32 -17.09
N PRO A 228 52.83 -16.73 -18.37
CA PRO A 228 53.86 -17.56 -18.97
C PRO A 228 55.21 -16.83 -18.96
N THR A 229 56.14 -17.32 -18.16
CA THR A 229 57.50 -16.78 -17.96
C THR A 229 58.40 -16.87 -19.20
N GLY A 230 57.89 -17.26 -20.37
CA GLY A 230 58.72 -17.56 -21.55
C GLY A 230 58.21 -17.09 -22.92
N GLY A 231 57.08 -16.39 -22.99
CA GLY A 231 56.60 -15.83 -24.26
C GLY A 231 57.16 -14.43 -24.49
N SER A 232 58.00 -14.24 -25.50
CA SER A 232 58.49 -12.92 -25.92
C SER A 232 57.31 -12.02 -26.29
N ILE A 233 56.82 -11.23 -25.33
CA ILE A 233 55.81 -10.20 -25.57
C ILE A 233 56.51 -9.08 -26.35
N ASN A 234 56.50 -9.20 -27.68
CA ASN A 234 57.07 -8.17 -28.56
C ASN A 234 56.14 -6.96 -28.73
N ASP A 235 54.93 -6.99 -28.15
CA ASP A 235 54.03 -5.85 -28.13
C ASP A 235 53.58 -5.50 -26.70
N PRO A 236 54.28 -4.58 -26.01
CA PRO A 236 53.91 -4.12 -24.67
C PRO A 236 52.52 -3.44 -24.62
N ARG A 237 51.89 -3.13 -25.76
CA ARG A 237 50.55 -2.56 -25.81
C ARG A 237 49.44 -3.59 -25.58
N GLN A 238 49.68 -4.88 -25.84
CA GLN A 238 48.68 -5.94 -25.61
C GLN A 238 48.56 -6.35 -24.14
N LEU A 239 49.64 -6.23 -23.34
CA LEU A 239 49.58 -6.42 -21.88
C LEU A 239 48.89 -5.27 -21.15
N LEU A 240 48.87 -4.09 -21.77
CA LEU A 240 48.28 -2.88 -21.20
C LEU A 240 46.85 -2.62 -21.65
N ALA A 241 46.30 -3.39 -22.60
CA ALA A 241 44.88 -3.36 -22.91
C ALA A 241 44.17 -4.09 -21.76
N PRO A 242 43.63 -3.37 -20.76
CA PRO A 242 42.84 -4.02 -19.72
C PRO A 242 41.68 -4.66 -20.46
N SER A 243 41.35 -5.91 -20.15
CA SER A 243 40.14 -6.53 -20.69
C SER A 243 38.93 -5.72 -20.20
N GLU A 244 38.56 -4.67 -20.93
CA GLU A 244 37.38 -3.82 -20.65
C GLU A 244 36.10 -4.67 -20.54
N HIS A 245 36.12 -5.87 -21.13
CA HIS A 245 35.07 -6.86 -21.05
C HIS A 245 34.85 -7.51 -19.67
N VAL A 246 35.83 -7.48 -18.75
CA VAL A 246 35.66 -8.13 -17.42
C VAL A 246 35.24 -7.11 -16.35
N ARG A 247 35.52 -5.82 -16.53
CA ARG A 247 35.17 -4.76 -15.55
C ARG A 247 33.72 -4.29 -15.58
N SER A 248 32.92 -4.69 -16.57
CA SER A 248 31.50 -4.27 -16.64
C SER A 248 30.54 -5.15 -15.85
N LEU A 249 31.02 -6.27 -15.29
CA LEU A 249 30.15 -7.28 -14.70
C LEU A 249 29.98 -7.05 -13.20
N ASN A 250 28.79 -6.56 -12.86
CA ASN A 250 28.18 -6.64 -11.52
C ASN A 250 28.59 -5.57 -10.50
N HIS A 251 28.64 -4.30 -10.89
CA HIS A 251 28.19 -3.27 -9.95
C HIS A 251 26.70 -3.51 -9.66
N THR A 252 26.42 -4.28 -8.61
CA THR A 252 25.07 -4.48 -8.12
C THR A 252 24.55 -3.11 -7.68
N ARG A 253 23.78 -2.45 -8.55
CA ARG A 253 23.22 -1.13 -8.26
C ARG A 253 22.34 -1.29 -7.03
N ARG A 254 22.74 -0.61 -5.95
CA ARG A 254 21.98 -0.57 -4.69
C ARG A 254 20.57 -0.06 -4.97
N PRO A 255 19.55 -0.61 -4.30
CA PRO A 255 18.18 -0.15 -4.47
C PRO A 255 18.05 1.33 -4.05
N PRO A 256 17.37 2.18 -4.84
CA PRO A 256 17.30 3.62 -4.59
C PRO A 256 16.26 3.98 -3.52
N ALA A 257 16.35 3.38 -2.33
CA ALA A 257 15.35 3.47 -1.25
C ALA A 257 14.98 4.92 -0.88
N ALA A 258 15.96 5.83 -0.82
CA ALA A 258 15.72 7.25 -0.51
C ALA A 258 14.75 7.92 -1.52
N ARG A 259 14.81 7.58 -2.82
CA ARG A 259 13.88 8.18 -3.81
C ARG A 259 12.44 7.77 -3.56
N PHE A 260 12.24 6.52 -3.13
CA PHE A 260 10.91 6.02 -2.80
C PHE A 260 10.38 6.62 -1.49
N TRP A 261 11.24 6.86 -0.49
CA TRP A 261 10.84 7.59 0.72
C TRP A 261 10.42 9.03 0.43
N LEU A 262 11.09 9.71 -0.50
CA LEU A 262 10.68 11.05 -0.94
C LEU A 262 9.28 11.03 -1.56
N LEU A 263 9.01 10.06 -2.46
CA LEU A 263 7.68 9.88 -3.04
C LEU A 263 6.62 9.55 -1.97
N THR A 264 6.96 8.68 -1.01
CA THR A 264 6.08 8.33 0.12
C THR A 264 5.73 9.56 0.94
N THR A 265 6.73 10.38 1.27
CA THR A 265 6.53 11.62 2.02
C THR A 265 5.59 12.57 1.27
N PHE A 266 5.80 12.71 -0.05
CA PHE A 266 4.93 13.53 -0.89
C PHE A 266 3.48 13.02 -0.87
N LEU A 267 3.27 11.70 -1.01
CA LEU A 267 1.94 11.11 -0.93
C LEU A 267 1.28 11.33 0.44
N LEU A 268 2.03 11.20 1.53
CA LEU A 268 1.52 11.44 2.89
C LEU A 268 1.11 12.92 3.09
N ILE A 269 1.91 13.87 2.59
CA ILE A 269 1.56 15.30 2.63
C ILE A 269 0.29 15.57 1.82
N LEU A 270 0.18 14.97 0.62
CA LEU A 270 -1.01 15.08 -0.21
C LEU A 270 -2.24 14.49 0.50
N THR A 271 -2.12 13.32 1.14
CA THR A 271 -3.18 12.73 1.97
C THR A 271 -3.62 13.69 3.08
N SER A 272 -2.69 14.28 3.82
CA SER A 272 -3.02 15.24 4.88
C SER A 272 -3.69 16.49 4.34
N ALA A 273 -3.25 17.00 3.19
CA ALA A 273 -3.89 18.14 2.53
C ALA A 273 -5.33 17.84 2.11
N LEU A 274 -5.60 16.64 1.56
CA LEU A 274 -6.95 16.18 1.24
C LEU A 274 -7.83 16.04 2.49
N GLY A 275 -7.27 15.57 3.60
CA GLY A 275 -8.00 15.47 4.87
C GLY A 275 -8.37 16.84 5.44
N LEU A 276 -7.46 17.81 5.34
CA LEU A 276 -7.74 19.20 5.71
C LEU A 276 -8.78 19.82 4.78
N TRP A 277 -8.69 19.57 3.48
CA TRP A 277 -9.66 20.05 2.50
C TRP A 277 -11.06 19.50 2.78
N TYR A 278 -11.19 18.21 3.05
CA TYR A 278 -12.44 17.59 3.50
C TYR A 278 -13.01 18.32 4.73
N LEU A 279 -12.18 18.58 5.75
CA LEU A 279 -12.62 19.30 6.94
C LEU A 279 -13.12 20.72 6.62
N THR A 280 -12.49 21.43 5.67
CA THR A 280 -12.97 22.76 5.26
C THR A 280 -14.34 22.73 4.58
N ILE A 281 -14.62 21.68 3.80
CA ILE A 281 -15.92 21.47 3.16
C ILE A 281 -16.96 21.11 4.23
N ALA A 282 -16.64 20.14 5.10
CA ALA A 282 -17.55 19.66 6.13
C ALA A 282 -17.98 20.75 7.12
N GLU A 283 -17.05 21.63 7.52
CA GLU A 283 -17.33 22.74 8.43
C GLU A 283 -17.83 24.00 7.71
N GLY A 284 -17.88 24.01 6.37
CA GLY A 284 -18.29 25.16 5.56
C GLY A 284 -17.41 26.40 5.75
N THR A 285 -16.17 26.24 6.20
CA THR A 285 -15.28 27.35 6.56
C THR A 285 -13.81 27.04 6.31
N ARG A 286 -13.03 28.08 6.02
CA ARG A 286 -11.56 28.05 5.93
C ARG A 286 -10.89 28.74 7.11
N ASP A 287 -11.67 29.20 8.08
CA ASP A 287 -11.16 29.86 9.28
C ASP A 287 -10.36 28.87 10.15
N VAL A 288 -9.10 29.19 10.41
CA VAL A 288 -8.15 28.29 11.09
C VAL A 288 -8.60 27.99 12.51
N GLU A 289 -9.20 28.95 13.21
CA GLU A 289 -9.66 28.75 14.59
C GLU A 289 -10.87 27.81 14.63
N THR A 290 -11.79 27.93 13.67
CA THR A 290 -12.92 27.00 13.55
C THR A 290 -12.46 25.59 13.20
N LEU A 291 -11.53 25.42 12.25
CA LEU A 291 -10.95 24.11 11.93
C LEU A 291 -10.19 23.51 13.12
N ARG A 292 -9.42 24.34 13.83
CA ARG A 292 -8.74 23.94 15.07
C ARG A 292 -9.74 23.41 16.07
N ARG A 293 -10.85 24.14 16.31
CA ARG A 293 -11.93 23.72 17.19
C ARG A 293 -12.57 22.41 16.73
N ALA A 294 -12.86 22.24 15.44
CA ALA A 294 -13.41 21.01 14.88
C ALA A 294 -12.49 19.79 15.06
N ILE A 295 -11.17 20.02 15.14
CA ILE A 295 -10.18 18.99 15.44
C ILE A 295 -10.10 18.75 16.96
N THR A 296 -10.05 19.78 17.79
CA THR A 296 -9.71 19.66 19.22
C THR A 296 -10.89 19.50 20.16
N LEU A 297 -12.10 19.94 19.77
CA LEU A 297 -13.27 19.87 20.65
C LEU A 297 -13.86 18.46 20.63
N PRO A 298 -14.11 17.86 21.80
CA PRO A 298 -14.76 16.56 21.87
C PRO A 298 -16.14 16.63 21.23
N LEU A 299 -16.45 15.61 20.43
CA LEU A 299 -17.75 15.46 19.77
C LEU A 299 -18.91 15.33 20.77
N ASN A 300 -18.61 15.03 22.04
CA ASN A 300 -19.58 14.87 23.11
C ASN A 300 -19.10 15.60 24.37
N GLU A 301 -19.91 16.51 24.91
CA GLU A 301 -19.56 17.32 26.10
C GLU A 301 -19.25 16.47 27.35
N HIS A 302 -19.67 15.20 27.35
CA HIS A 302 -19.53 14.29 28.50
C HIS A 302 -18.30 13.38 28.46
N ASP A 303 -17.50 13.39 27.38
CA ASP A 303 -16.27 12.61 27.31
C ASP A 303 -15.06 13.53 27.05
N PRO A 304 -14.30 13.90 28.10
CA PRO A 304 -13.14 14.78 27.99
C PRO A 304 -11.90 14.10 27.38
N SER A 305 -12.03 12.88 26.84
CA SER A 305 -10.90 12.20 26.18
C SER A 305 -10.44 12.92 24.91
N LEU A 306 -9.16 12.71 24.58
CA LEU A 306 -8.57 13.14 23.30
C LEU A 306 -9.51 12.78 22.15
N THR A 307 -9.94 13.79 21.41
CA THR A 307 -10.83 13.57 20.27
C THR A 307 -10.12 12.67 19.28
N ARG A 308 -10.84 11.69 18.73
CA ARG A 308 -10.26 10.76 17.74
C ARG A 308 -9.75 11.51 16.51
N ARG A 309 -10.42 12.60 16.12
CA ARG A 309 -9.97 13.52 15.07
C ARG A 309 -8.60 14.12 15.39
N PHE A 310 -8.42 14.64 16.61
CA PHE A 310 -7.12 15.16 17.04
C PHE A 310 -6.05 14.06 17.06
N ALA A 311 -6.35 12.89 17.61
CA ALA A 311 -5.43 11.75 17.62
C ALA A 311 -5.03 11.33 16.19
N HIS A 312 -5.98 11.34 15.25
CA HIS A 312 -5.76 11.01 13.83
C HIS A 312 -4.90 12.06 13.13
N VAL A 313 -5.11 13.35 13.40
CA VAL A 313 -4.27 14.43 12.85
C VAL A 313 -2.85 14.34 13.41
N VAL A 314 -2.69 14.18 14.73
CA VAL A 314 -1.38 14.08 15.38
C VAL A 314 -0.60 12.87 14.87
N THR A 315 -1.25 11.71 14.79
CA THR A 315 -0.60 10.48 14.31
C THR A 315 -0.23 10.61 12.83
N GLY A 316 -1.05 11.26 12.00
CA GLY A 316 -0.71 11.60 10.62
C GLY A 316 0.55 12.48 10.49
N VAL A 317 0.69 13.50 11.34
CA VAL A 317 1.90 14.35 11.41
C VAL A 317 3.13 13.53 11.82
N VAL A 318 2.99 12.63 12.80
CA VAL A 318 4.07 11.72 13.23
C VAL A 318 4.53 10.84 12.06
N ILE A 319 3.60 10.26 11.29
CA ILE A 319 3.95 9.43 10.11
C ILE A 319 4.73 10.25 9.07
N ILE A 320 4.33 11.50 8.79
CA ILE A 320 5.06 12.37 7.86
C ILE A 320 6.48 12.64 8.38
N ALA A 321 6.60 13.02 9.65
CA ALA A 321 7.89 13.32 10.26
C ALA A 321 8.83 12.10 10.23
N ASP A 322 8.31 10.92 10.58
CA ASP A 322 9.09 9.68 10.60
C ASP A 322 9.47 9.21 9.19
N SER A 323 8.62 9.49 8.18
CA SER A 323 8.94 9.23 6.77
C SER A 323 10.12 10.08 6.27
N LEU A 324 10.23 11.32 6.74
CA LEU A 324 11.38 12.19 6.49
C LEU A 324 12.64 11.68 7.22
N LEU A 325 12.52 11.24 8.46
CA LEU A 325 13.65 10.64 9.19
C LEU A 325 14.16 9.39 8.48
N LEU A 326 13.27 8.53 8.00
CA LEU A 326 13.61 7.34 7.21
C LEU A 326 14.22 7.70 5.84
N LEU A 327 13.75 8.77 5.20
CA LEU A 327 14.39 9.34 4.00
C LEU A 327 15.86 9.71 4.29
N PHE A 328 16.11 10.47 5.35
CA PHE A 328 17.46 10.88 5.73
C PHE A 328 18.31 9.68 6.17
N ALA A 329 17.76 8.73 6.91
CA ALA A 329 18.46 7.51 7.30
C ALA A 329 18.85 6.67 6.06
N ALA A 330 17.95 6.51 5.10
CA ALA A 330 18.21 5.84 3.83
C ALA A 330 19.27 6.58 2.97
N ALA A 331 19.38 7.90 3.11
CA ALA A 331 20.36 8.72 2.39
C ALA A 331 21.73 8.82 3.09
N ALA A 332 21.77 8.88 4.42
CA ALA A 332 22.96 9.18 5.22
C ALA A 332 23.43 8.00 6.07
N ALA A 333 22.52 7.34 6.80
CA ALA A 333 22.83 6.24 7.72
C ALA A 333 22.73 4.87 7.04
N ARG A 334 23.21 4.77 5.78
CA ARG A 334 23.01 3.63 4.87
C ARG A 334 23.47 2.28 5.42
N ARG A 335 24.27 2.27 6.48
CA ARG A 335 24.89 1.08 7.09
C ARG A 335 24.27 0.65 8.41
N SER A 336 23.48 1.51 9.06
CA SER A 336 23.01 1.21 10.41
C SER A 336 21.67 0.49 10.39
N LYS A 337 21.72 -0.84 10.43
CA LYS A 337 20.53 -1.70 10.60
C LYS A 337 19.74 -1.31 11.85
N LEU A 338 20.44 -0.96 12.93
CA LEU A 338 19.81 -0.55 14.18
C LEU A 338 19.01 0.74 14.01
N ILE A 339 19.57 1.78 13.37
CA ILE A 339 18.84 3.03 13.11
C ILE A 339 17.60 2.74 12.27
N LEU A 340 17.74 1.92 11.22
CA LEU A 340 16.59 1.58 10.37
C LEU A 340 15.49 0.86 11.16
N VAL A 341 15.84 -0.12 12.02
CA VAL A 341 14.85 -0.83 12.85
C VAL A 341 14.20 0.12 13.87
N LEU A 342 14.99 0.99 14.51
CA LEU A 342 14.50 1.94 15.51
C LEU A 342 13.56 3.00 14.92
N LEU A 343 13.73 3.38 13.64
CA LEU A 343 12.81 4.27 12.93
C LEU A 343 11.65 3.52 12.27
N ALA A 344 11.86 2.28 11.81
CA ALA A 344 10.78 1.49 11.21
C ALA A 344 9.71 1.05 12.22
N ALA A 345 10.11 0.73 13.45
CA ALA A 345 9.18 0.32 14.50
C ALA A 345 8.11 1.39 14.82
N PRO A 346 8.46 2.66 15.16
CA PRO A 346 7.47 3.71 15.40
C PRO A 346 6.63 4.01 14.16
N MET A 347 7.20 4.00 12.94
CA MET A 347 6.45 4.13 11.69
C MET A 347 5.32 3.09 11.59
N ILE A 348 5.65 1.81 11.79
CA ILE A 348 4.68 0.71 11.72
C ILE A 348 3.59 0.88 12.78
N THR A 349 3.96 1.23 14.01
CA THR A 349 3.01 1.48 15.09
C THR A 349 2.10 2.67 14.77
N ALA A 350 2.65 3.80 14.32
CA ALA A 350 1.89 4.99 13.97
C ALA A 350 0.92 4.72 12.82
N ILE A 351 1.36 4.00 11.78
CA ILE A 351 0.50 3.53 10.69
C ILE A 351 -0.67 2.70 11.23
N ALA A 352 -0.41 1.69 12.08
CA ALA A 352 -1.46 0.84 12.62
C ALA A 352 -2.50 1.65 13.41
N VAL A 353 -2.04 2.58 14.25
CA VAL A 353 -2.89 3.49 15.00
C VAL A 353 -3.68 4.41 14.07
N GLN A 354 -3.05 4.97 13.02
CA GLN A 354 -3.71 5.86 12.07
C GLN A 354 -4.83 5.17 11.30
N VAL A 355 -4.57 3.95 10.83
CA VAL A 355 -5.56 3.14 10.12
C VAL A 355 -6.72 2.81 11.05
N TRP A 356 -6.44 2.37 12.28
CA TRP A 356 -7.46 2.09 13.27
C TRP A 356 -8.33 3.32 13.57
N LEU A 357 -7.71 4.47 13.85
CA LEU A 357 -8.42 5.74 14.08
C LEU A 357 -9.25 6.16 12.86
N GLY A 358 -8.71 6.01 11.65
CA GLY A 358 -9.44 6.32 10.41
C GLY A 358 -10.68 5.46 10.24
N ILE A 359 -10.57 4.16 10.51
CA ILE A 359 -11.72 3.24 10.49
C ILE A 359 -12.76 3.67 11.52
N LEU A 360 -12.34 3.98 12.74
CA LEU A 360 -13.27 4.47 13.77
C LEU A 360 -14.00 5.74 13.34
N LEU A 361 -13.30 6.70 12.73
CA LEU A 361 -13.91 7.94 12.25
C LEU A 361 -14.93 7.71 11.13
N VAL A 362 -14.66 6.78 10.22
CA VAL A 362 -15.61 6.38 9.16
C VAL A 362 -16.85 5.70 9.74
N LEU A 363 -16.69 4.91 10.81
CA LEU A 363 -17.80 4.18 11.45
C LEU A 363 -18.64 5.05 12.39
N GLU A 364 -18.15 6.19 12.87
CA GLU A 364 -18.84 7.09 13.81
C GLU A 364 -19.76 8.12 13.15
N GLY A 365 -20.30 7.78 11.97
CA GLY A 365 -21.34 8.59 11.33
C GLY A 365 -22.56 8.83 12.25
N PRO A 366 -23.42 9.82 11.95
CA PRO A 366 -24.47 10.37 12.84
C PRO A 366 -25.54 9.42 13.43
N GLY A 367 -25.39 8.10 13.35
CA GLY A 367 -26.31 7.12 13.95
C GLY A 367 -25.66 5.87 14.56
N TRP A 368 -24.33 5.76 14.64
CA TRP A 368 -23.67 4.51 15.04
C TRP A 368 -22.63 4.70 16.16
N LYS A 369 -22.60 3.75 17.09
CA LYS A 369 -21.53 3.65 18.10
C LYS A 369 -20.76 2.36 17.85
N VAL A 370 -19.43 2.47 17.74
CA VAL A 370 -18.51 1.32 17.60
C VAL A 370 -18.71 0.26 18.69
N THR A 371 -19.20 0.66 19.86
CA THR A 371 -19.54 -0.23 20.97
C THR A 371 -20.63 -1.26 20.66
N GLU A 372 -21.38 -1.11 19.57
CA GLU A 372 -22.44 -2.04 19.16
C GLU A 372 -21.90 -3.26 18.38
N PHE A 373 -20.64 -3.23 17.90
CA PHE A 373 -20.04 -4.32 17.11
C PHE A 373 -18.99 -5.15 17.85
N MET A 374 -18.50 -4.68 19.00
CA MET A 374 -17.59 -5.46 19.84
C MET A 374 -18.36 -5.91 21.09
N PRO A 375 -18.71 -7.21 21.20
CA PRO A 375 -19.42 -7.74 22.36
C PRO A 375 -18.62 -7.64 23.66
#